data_AF-A0A6C0HTL0-F1
#
_entry.id   AF-A0A6C0HTL0-F1
#
_cell.length_a   1.000
_cell.length_b   1.000
_cell.length_c   1.000
_cell.angle_alpha   90.00
_cell.angle_beta   90.00
_cell.angle_gamma   90.00
#
_symmetry.space_group_name_H-M   'P 1'
#
loop_
_entity.id
_entity.type
_entity.pdbx_description
1 polymer ?
#
loop_
_entity_poly.entity_id
_entity_poly.type
_entity_poly.pdbx_seq_one_letter_code
_entity_poly.pdbx_strand_id
1 'polypeptide(L)'
;MKNKMKLKTRKPRKMKNKSIKKHPKKMKKNGTSNREKSHIVRVMLEMLNVVKLYHWKTRSYSQHKATDELYGRLNENIDKFVEVLLGKDGSRIDMIEKNIYLKDYSETLDFKQKIYEYREFLKDLSIYFDNRNDSDLLSIRDDILADINQFLYLMTFK
;
A
#
# COMPACT_ATOMS: atom_id res chain seq x y z
N MET A 1 49.55 -30.87 71.74
CA MET A 1 49.31 -30.21 70.42
C MET A 1 49.07 -31.26 69.35
N LYS A 2 47.81 -31.54 68.97
CA LYS A 2 47.45 -32.19 67.69
C LYS A 2 46.08 -31.67 67.24
N ASN A 3 46.08 -31.02 66.08
CA ASN A 3 45.01 -30.23 65.49
C ASN A 3 43.94 -31.16 64.89
N LYS A 4 42.66 -31.06 65.29
CA LYS A 4 41.55 -31.75 64.60
C LYS A 4 41.01 -30.87 63.47
N MET A 5 41.45 -31.11 62.24
CA MET A 5 40.79 -30.62 61.03
C MET A 5 39.40 -31.25 60.90
N LYS A 6 38.32 -30.48 61.08
CA LYS A 6 36.97 -30.87 60.66
C LYS A 6 36.76 -30.46 59.21
N LEU A 7 36.71 -31.43 58.30
CA LEU A 7 36.26 -31.23 56.92
C LEU A 7 34.81 -30.75 56.90
N LYS A 8 34.57 -29.51 56.42
CA LYS A 8 33.23 -29.00 56.14
C LYS A 8 32.72 -29.61 54.83
N THR A 9 31.76 -30.53 54.92
CA THR A 9 31.03 -31.05 53.76
C THR A 9 30.17 -29.94 53.14
N ARG A 10 30.44 -29.59 51.89
CA ARG A 10 29.63 -28.64 51.10
C ARG A 10 28.35 -29.34 50.62
N LYS A 11 27.17 -28.83 50.99
CA LYS A 11 25.88 -29.27 50.43
C LYS A 11 25.80 -28.91 48.94
N PRO A 12 25.22 -29.77 48.08
CA PRO A 12 25.08 -29.47 46.67
C PRO A 12 24.08 -28.33 46.45
N ARG A 13 24.44 -27.39 45.58
CA ARG A 13 23.64 -26.21 45.23
C ARG A 13 22.52 -26.66 44.28
N LYS A 14 21.26 -26.62 44.73
CA LYS A 14 20.10 -26.88 43.85
C LYS A 14 20.09 -25.85 42.70
N MET A 15 20.29 -26.30 41.46
CA MET A 15 20.09 -25.47 40.27
C MET A 15 18.60 -25.16 40.15
N LYS A 16 18.24 -23.87 40.26
CA LYS A 16 16.90 -23.39 39.89
C LYS A 16 16.80 -23.41 38.37
N ASN A 17 16.04 -24.35 37.81
CA ASN A 17 15.63 -24.30 36.42
C ASN A 17 14.80 -23.03 36.21
N LYS A 18 15.41 -22.00 35.60
CA LYS A 18 14.66 -20.87 35.04
C LYS A 18 13.91 -21.42 33.83
N SER A 19 12.61 -21.65 33.99
CA SER A 19 11.73 -21.88 32.86
C SER A 19 11.84 -20.66 31.93
N ILE A 20 12.37 -20.88 30.74
CA ILE A 20 12.35 -19.90 29.66
C ILE A 20 10.87 -19.71 29.34
N LYS A 21 10.28 -18.60 29.83
CA LYS A 21 8.96 -18.16 29.39
C LYS A 21 9.08 -17.90 27.90
N LYS A 22 8.67 -18.88 27.07
CA LYS A 22 8.49 -18.66 25.64
C LYS A 22 7.46 -17.55 25.52
N HIS A 23 7.91 -16.34 25.17
CA HIS A 23 6.99 -15.29 24.76
C HIS A 23 6.13 -15.88 23.63
N PRO A 24 4.80 -15.76 23.70
CA PRO A 24 3.97 -16.18 22.59
C PRO A 24 4.46 -15.40 21.37
N LYS A 25 4.88 -16.12 20.32
CA LYS A 25 5.14 -15.50 19.02
C LYS A 25 3.84 -14.77 18.67
N LYS A 26 3.85 -13.43 18.65
CA LYS A 26 2.73 -12.65 18.12
C LYS A 26 2.43 -13.25 16.74
N MET A 27 1.23 -13.79 16.56
CA MET A 27 0.72 -14.09 15.23
C MET A 27 0.94 -12.83 14.39
N LYS A 28 1.62 -12.96 13.25
CA LYS A 28 1.68 -11.86 12.27
C LYS A 28 0.21 -11.47 12.02
N LYS A 29 -0.13 -10.19 12.23
CA LYS A 29 -1.41 -9.67 11.74
C LYS A 29 -1.38 -9.87 10.22
N ASN A 30 -2.27 -10.71 9.70
CA ASN A 30 -2.40 -11.03 8.28
C ASN A 30 -3.06 -9.87 7.50
N GLY A 31 -2.64 -8.63 7.73
CA GLY A 31 -3.27 -7.47 7.11
C GLY A 31 -2.25 -6.36 6.82
N THR A 32 -2.53 -5.60 5.77
CA THR A 32 -1.77 -4.41 5.35
C THR A 32 -1.62 -3.44 6.53
N SER A 33 -0.40 -3.00 6.81
CA SER A 33 -0.12 -2.05 7.88
C SER A 33 -0.70 -0.67 7.58
N ASN A 34 -0.93 0.15 8.61
CA ASN A 34 -1.40 1.53 8.40
C ASN A 34 -0.46 2.35 7.50
N ARG A 35 0.86 2.08 7.56
CA ARG A 35 1.84 2.74 6.69
C ARG A 35 1.62 2.41 5.22
N GLU A 36 1.38 1.14 4.92
CA GLU A 36 1.11 0.70 3.56
C GLU A 36 -0.25 1.25 3.10
N LYS A 37 -1.29 1.17 3.91
CA LYS A 37 -2.61 1.76 3.60
C LYS A 37 -2.50 3.26 3.31
N SER A 38 -1.82 4.02 4.18
CA SER A 38 -1.60 5.45 4.00
C SER A 38 -0.83 5.76 2.72
N HIS A 39 0.19 4.97 2.39
CA HIS A 39 0.93 5.15 1.15
C HIS A 39 0.06 4.88 -0.08
N ILE A 40 -0.71 3.79 -0.08
CA ILE A 40 -1.58 3.41 -1.18
C ILE A 40 -2.62 4.48 -1.42
N VAL A 41 -3.35 4.90 -0.38
CA VAL A 41 -4.38 5.95 -0.49
C VAL A 41 -3.77 7.27 -0.96
N ARG A 42 -2.57 7.63 -0.49
CA ARG A 42 -1.88 8.83 -0.99
C ARG A 42 -1.64 8.78 -2.50
N VAL A 43 -1.11 7.66 -3.02
CA VAL A 43 -0.82 7.52 -4.45
C VAL A 43 -2.11 7.49 -5.29
N MET A 44 -3.17 6.85 -4.79
CA MET A 44 -4.47 6.83 -5.48
C MET A 44 -5.09 8.24 -5.55
N LEU A 45 -5.04 9.01 -4.46
CA LEU A 45 -5.49 10.41 -4.45
C LEU A 45 -4.62 11.28 -5.36
N GLU A 46 -3.30 11.07 -5.36
CA GLU A 46 -2.37 11.75 -6.29
C GLU A 46 -2.77 11.48 -7.74
N MET A 47 -3.06 10.23 -8.10
CA MET A 47 -3.47 9.82 -9.43
C MET A 47 -4.74 10.55 -9.90
N LEU A 48 -5.79 10.58 -9.06
CA LEU A 48 -7.04 11.30 -9.36
C LEU A 48 -6.78 12.78 -9.64
N ASN A 49 -6.01 13.43 -8.77
CA ASN A 49 -5.77 14.85 -8.85
C ASN A 49 -4.86 15.23 -10.03
N VAL A 50 -3.83 14.43 -10.33
CA VAL A 50 -2.96 14.63 -11.50
C VAL A 50 -3.74 14.50 -12.79
N VAL A 51 -4.60 13.48 -12.92
CA VAL A 51 -5.45 13.31 -14.11
C VAL A 51 -6.40 14.50 -14.26
N LYS A 52 -7.06 14.94 -13.19
CA LYS A 52 -8.01 16.06 -13.27
C LYS A 52 -7.33 17.40 -13.56
N LEU A 53 -6.15 17.63 -12.99
CA LEU A 53 -5.36 18.83 -13.26
C LEU A 53 -4.95 18.88 -14.74
N TYR A 54 -4.46 17.77 -15.31
CA TYR A 54 -4.12 17.70 -16.73
C TYR A 54 -5.34 17.88 -17.63
N HIS A 55 -6.48 17.29 -17.27
CA HIS A 55 -7.76 17.44 -17.97
C HIS A 55 -8.18 18.91 -18.13
N TRP A 56 -8.04 19.73 -17.07
CA TRP A 56 -8.36 21.16 -17.14
C TRP A 56 -7.36 21.97 -17.96
N LYS A 57 -6.11 21.52 -18.01
CA LYS A 57 -5.03 22.26 -18.69
C LYS A 57 -4.91 21.96 -20.17
N THR A 58 -5.22 20.73 -20.60
CA THR A 58 -5.01 20.34 -21.99
C THR A 58 -5.89 21.16 -22.92
N ARG A 59 -5.30 21.61 -24.04
CA ARG A 59 -6.00 22.32 -25.12
C ARG A 59 -6.50 21.37 -26.21
N SER A 60 -6.16 20.09 -26.12
CA SER A 60 -6.64 19.08 -27.07
C SER A 60 -7.98 18.53 -26.60
N TYR A 61 -9.01 18.67 -27.44
CA TYR A 61 -10.36 18.18 -27.12
C TYR A 61 -10.39 16.66 -26.92
N SER A 62 -9.65 15.89 -27.74
CA SER A 62 -9.56 14.44 -27.60
C SER A 62 -8.92 14.04 -26.27
N GLN A 63 -7.85 14.72 -25.87
CA GLN A 63 -7.21 14.49 -24.58
C GLN A 63 -8.11 14.93 -23.42
N HIS A 64 -8.79 16.06 -23.52
CA HIS A 64 -9.74 16.55 -22.52
C HIS A 64 -10.82 15.52 -22.25
N LYS A 65 -11.45 14.99 -23.31
CA LYS A 65 -12.48 13.94 -23.21
C LYS A 65 -11.92 12.64 -22.64
N ALA A 66 -10.78 12.15 -23.16
CA ALA A 66 -10.18 10.90 -22.69
C ALA A 66 -9.77 10.95 -21.22
N THR A 67 -9.26 12.10 -20.76
CA THR A 67 -8.85 12.30 -19.36
C THR A 67 -10.04 12.48 -18.42
N ASP A 68 -11.15 13.05 -18.90
CA ASP A 68 -12.40 13.13 -18.12
C ASP A 68 -13.01 11.74 -17.91
N GLU A 69 -13.08 10.96 -18.98
CA GLU A 69 -13.57 9.57 -18.93
C GLU A 69 -12.68 8.71 -18.02
N LEU A 70 -11.36 8.84 -18.11
CA LEU A 70 -10.42 8.18 -17.20
C LEU A 70 -10.69 8.60 -15.75
N TYR A 71 -10.81 9.91 -15.49
CA TYR A 71 -11.06 10.41 -14.14
C TYR A 71 -12.34 9.82 -13.53
N GLY A 72 -13.42 9.74 -14.30
CA GLY A 72 -14.68 9.14 -13.83
C GLY A 72 -14.51 7.69 -13.38
N ARG A 73 -13.88 6.86 -14.21
CA ARG A 73 -13.65 5.44 -13.88
C ARG A 73 -12.66 5.25 -12.74
N LEU A 74 -11.58 6.03 -12.72
CA LEU A 74 -10.64 6.04 -11.61
C LEU A 74 -11.32 6.43 -10.30
N ASN A 75 -12.17 7.46 -10.29
CA ASN A 75 -12.84 7.92 -9.09
C ASN A 75 -13.73 6.83 -8.48
N GLU A 76 -14.53 6.16 -9.32
CA GLU A 76 -15.38 5.04 -8.90
C GLU A 76 -14.56 3.86 -8.38
N ASN A 77 -13.57 3.39 -9.15
CA ASN A 77 -12.81 2.21 -8.80
C ASN A 77 -11.86 2.44 -7.60
N ILE A 78 -11.28 3.63 -7.46
CA ILE A 78 -10.42 3.99 -6.33
C ILE A 78 -11.24 4.10 -5.05
N ASP A 79 -12.41 4.74 -5.08
CA ASP A 79 -13.28 4.84 -3.90
C ASP A 79 -13.65 3.44 -3.41
N LYS A 80 -14.16 2.59 -4.31
CA LYS A 80 -14.45 1.18 -4.03
C LYS A 80 -13.24 0.42 -3.49
N PHE A 81 -12.06 0.62 -4.06
CA PHE A 81 -10.83 -0.02 -3.59
C PHE A 81 -10.52 0.36 -2.14
N VAL A 82 -10.58 1.66 -1.80
CA VAL A 82 -10.27 2.16 -0.46
C VAL A 82 -11.31 1.70 0.55
N GLU A 83 -12.59 1.72 0.20
CA GLU A 83 -13.67 1.21 1.05
C GLU A 83 -13.50 -0.27 1.37
N VAL A 84 -13.19 -1.10 0.37
CA VAL A 84 -12.91 -2.53 0.58
C VAL A 84 -11.66 -2.71 1.45
N LEU A 85 -10.58 -1.98 1.17
CA LEU A 85 -9.31 -2.06 1.93
C LEU A 85 -9.50 -1.77 3.42
N LEU A 86 -10.34 -0.78 3.75
CA LEU A 86 -10.66 -0.43 5.13
C LEU A 86 -11.72 -1.37 5.73
N GLY A 87 -12.64 -1.88 4.91
CA GLY A 87 -13.69 -2.81 5.30
C GLY A 87 -13.17 -4.16 5.81
N LYS A 88 -12.02 -4.64 5.29
CA LYS A 88 -11.50 -5.98 5.65
C LYS A 88 -11.18 -6.15 7.13
N ASP A 89 -10.70 -5.10 7.78
CA ASP A 89 -10.35 -5.11 9.21
C ASP A 89 -11.09 -4.03 10.02
N GLY A 90 -12.05 -3.34 9.40
CA GLY A 90 -12.84 -2.27 10.01
C GLY A 90 -12.00 -1.07 10.47
N SER A 91 -10.76 -0.95 9.98
CA SER A 91 -9.86 0.11 10.42
C SER A 91 -10.24 1.47 9.83
N ARG A 92 -9.75 2.53 10.48
CA ARG A 92 -9.72 3.88 9.93
C ARG A 92 -8.31 4.15 9.44
N ILE A 93 -8.20 4.88 8.34
CA ILE A 93 -6.89 5.29 7.85
C ILE A 93 -6.33 6.44 8.70
N ASP A 94 -5.10 6.28 9.17
CA ASP A 94 -4.34 7.36 9.78
C ASP A 94 -3.24 7.79 8.80
N MET A 95 -3.45 8.94 8.17
CA MET A 95 -2.56 9.45 7.13
C MET A 95 -1.22 9.88 7.74
N ILE A 96 -0.15 9.14 7.37
CA ILE A 96 1.21 9.45 7.82
C ILE A 96 1.70 10.75 7.21
N GLU A 97 1.47 10.92 5.91
CA GLU A 97 1.74 12.17 5.19
C GLU A 97 0.42 12.93 5.02
N LYS A 98 0.36 14.15 5.53
CA LYS A 98 -0.85 14.98 5.52
C LYS A 98 -0.98 15.88 4.30
N ASN A 99 0.00 15.81 3.39
CA ASN A 99 0.06 16.60 2.17
C ASN A 99 0.23 15.67 0.96
N ILE A 100 -0.25 16.12 -0.20
CA ILE A 100 -0.01 15.46 -1.48
C ILE A 100 0.64 16.49 -2.40
N TYR A 101 1.84 16.19 -2.88
CA TYR A 101 2.52 17.02 -3.87
C TYR A 101 2.05 16.63 -5.26
N LEU A 102 1.48 17.58 -5.99
CA LEU A 102 1.03 17.39 -7.36
C LEU A 102 2.00 18.10 -8.30
N LYS A 103 2.60 17.35 -9.23
CA LYS A 103 3.37 17.95 -10.32
C LYS A 103 2.40 18.49 -11.36
N ASP A 104 2.64 19.72 -11.78
CA ASP A 104 1.88 20.35 -12.85
C ASP A 104 2.46 19.96 -14.22
N TYR A 105 1.74 19.14 -14.98
CA TYR A 105 2.17 18.65 -16.29
C TYR A 105 1.58 19.50 -17.41
N SER A 106 2.45 20.10 -18.22
CA SER A 106 2.04 20.81 -19.45
C SER A 106 2.28 19.98 -20.71
N GLU A 107 3.32 19.15 -20.69
CA GLU A 107 3.70 18.30 -21.83
C GLU A 107 3.00 16.94 -21.75
N THR A 108 2.39 16.52 -22.86
CA THR A 108 1.70 15.23 -22.96
C THR A 108 2.65 14.06 -22.68
N LEU A 109 3.91 14.15 -23.09
CA LEU A 109 4.91 13.10 -22.89
C LEU A 109 5.19 12.87 -21.40
N ASP A 110 5.45 13.94 -20.64
CA ASP A 110 5.70 13.86 -19.20
C ASP A 110 4.49 13.35 -18.43
N PHE A 111 3.29 13.79 -18.82
CA PHE A 111 2.04 13.29 -18.25
C PHE A 111 1.88 11.79 -18.51
N LYS A 112 2.08 11.31 -19.74
CA LYS A 112 2.02 9.88 -20.08
C LYS A 112 3.05 9.08 -19.28
N GLN A 113 4.27 9.60 -19.10
CA GLN A 113 5.28 8.97 -18.26
C GLN A 113 4.78 8.78 -16.82
N LYS A 114 4.10 9.78 -16.25
CA LYS A 114 3.50 9.65 -14.92
C LYS A 114 2.39 8.60 -14.86
N ILE A 115 1.57 8.49 -15.89
CA ILE A 115 0.55 7.42 -15.99
C ILE A 115 1.20 6.03 -16.06
N TYR A 116 2.34 5.88 -16.75
CA TYR A 116 3.11 4.63 -16.72
C TYR A 116 3.65 4.31 -15.32
N GLU A 117 4.11 5.30 -14.55
CA GLU A 117 4.52 5.07 -13.16
C GLU A 117 3.36 4.54 -12.30
N TYR A 118 2.16 5.11 -12.44
CA TYR A 118 0.97 4.61 -11.75
C TYR A 118 0.61 3.18 -12.16
N ARG A 119 0.77 2.86 -13.44
CA ARG A 119 0.57 1.48 -13.93
C ARG A 119 1.51 0.50 -13.24
N GLU A 120 2.79 0.83 -13.12
CA GLU A 120 3.76 -0.04 -12.44
C GLU A 120 3.47 -0.14 -10.94
N PHE A 121 3.13 0.98 -10.29
CA PHE A 121 2.69 0.97 -8.89
C PHE A 121 1.52 -0.01 -8.64
N LEU A 122 0.50 -0.04 -9.51
CA LEU A 122 -0.62 -0.98 -9.38
C LEU A 122 -0.20 -2.44 -9.53
N LYS A 123 0.76 -2.74 -10.40
CA LYS A 123 1.30 -4.12 -10.53
C LYS A 123 2.01 -4.54 -9.25
N ASP A 124 2.80 -3.64 -8.69
CA ASP A 124 3.57 -3.86 -7.46
C ASP A 124 2.68 -3.98 -6.22
N LEU A 125 1.41 -3.54 -6.27
CA LEU A 125 0.47 -3.73 -5.17
C LEU A 125 0.29 -5.20 -4.75
N SER A 126 0.51 -6.14 -5.67
CA SER A 126 0.47 -7.59 -5.39
C SER A 126 1.44 -8.02 -4.29
N ILE A 127 2.46 -7.22 -3.97
CA ILE A 127 3.39 -7.47 -2.87
C ILE A 127 2.71 -7.29 -1.50
N TYR A 128 1.67 -6.45 -1.40
CA TYR A 128 0.98 -6.14 -0.15
C TYR A 128 -0.26 -7.01 0.11
N PHE A 129 -0.71 -7.76 -0.88
CA PHE A 129 -2.00 -8.45 -0.87
C PHE A 129 -1.81 -9.96 -1.12
N ASP A 130 -2.53 -10.77 -0.36
CA ASP A 130 -2.52 -12.22 -0.54
C ASP A 130 -3.53 -12.63 -1.61
N ASN A 131 -3.09 -13.35 -2.65
CA ASN A 131 -3.95 -13.72 -3.78
C ASN A 131 -5.21 -14.51 -3.39
N ARG A 132 -5.24 -15.18 -2.23
CA ARG A 132 -6.42 -15.95 -1.80
C ARG A 132 -7.36 -15.11 -0.94
N ASN A 133 -6.79 -14.34 -0.02
CA ASN A 133 -7.58 -13.58 0.95
C ASN A 133 -7.98 -12.19 0.43
N ASP A 134 -7.23 -11.64 -0.53
CA ASP A 134 -7.37 -10.27 -1.08
C ASP A 134 -7.70 -10.26 -2.58
N SER A 135 -8.33 -11.32 -3.08
CA SER A 135 -8.76 -11.41 -4.48
C SER A 135 -9.75 -10.31 -4.88
N ASP A 136 -10.56 -9.83 -3.94
CA ASP A 136 -11.46 -8.69 -4.10
C ASP A 136 -10.71 -7.39 -4.42
N LEU A 137 -9.69 -7.06 -3.62
CA LEU A 137 -8.82 -5.90 -3.84
C LEU A 137 -8.02 -6.02 -5.13
N LEU A 138 -7.50 -7.22 -5.42
CA LEU A 138 -6.75 -7.47 -6.64
C LEU A 138 -7.62 -7.34 -7.89
N SER A 139 -8.88 -7.76 -7.83
CA SER A 139 -9.84 -7.57 -8.92
C SER A 139 -10.09 -6.09 -9.19
N ILE A 140 -10.36 -5.28 -8.16
CA ILE A 140 -10.59 -3.84 -8.34
C ILE A 140 -9.31 -3.16 -8.85
N ARG A 141 -8.14 -3.56 -8.34
CA ARG A 141 -6.85 -3.10 -8.85
C ARG A 141 -6.71 -3.41 -10.35
N ASP A 142 -7.11 -4.60 -10.79
CA ASP A 142 -7.04 -5.00 -12.19
C ASP A 142 -8.01 -4.19 -13.07
N ASP A 143 -9.18 -3.80 -12.56
CA ASP A 143 -10.10 -2.88 -13.24
C ASP A 143 -9.44 -1.50 -13.44
N ILE A 144 -8.82 -0.94 -12.39
CA ILE A 144 -8.05 0.32 -12.49
C ILE A 144 -6.91 0.19 -13.52
N LEU A 145 -6.22 -0.95 -13.52
CA LEU A 145 -5.13 -1.22 -14.45
C LEU A 145 -5.64 -1.30 -15.90
N ALA A 146 -6.80 -1.91 -16.12
CA ALA A 146 -7.47 -1.97 -17.41
C ALA A 146 -7.85 -0.56 -17.90
N ASP A 147 -8.41 0.28 -17.03
CA ASP A 147 -8.74 1.68 -17.33
C ASP A 147 -7.52 2.49 -17.77
N ILE A 148 -6.39 2.34 -17.05
CA ILE A 148 -5.13 3.00 -17.39
C ILE A 148 -4.61 2.50 -18.74
N ASN A 149 -4.61 1.19 -19.00
CA ASN A 149 -4.12 0.64 -20.26
C ASN A 149 -4.99 1.08 -21.45
N GLN A 150 -6.31 1.09 -21.29
CA GLN A 150 -7.22 1.60 -22.30
C GLN A 150 -6.97 3.09 -22.56
N PHE A 151 -6.85 3.91 -21.51
CA PHE A 151 -6.52 5.32 -21.64
C PHE A 151 -5.20 5.56 -22.37
N LEU A 152 -4.15 4.82 -22.02
CA LEU A 152 -2.84 4.92 -22.67
C LEU A 152 -2.91 4.59 -24.17
N TYR A 153 -3.77 3.63 -24.56
CA TYR A 153 -4.07 3.34 -25.96
C TYR A 153 -4.80 4.50 -26.65
N LEU A 154 -5.84 5.08 -26.02
CA LEU A 154 -6.54 6.25 -26.55
C LEU A 154 -5.59 7.45 -26.74
N MET A 155 -4.61 7.62 -25.85
CA MET A 155 -3.55 8.64 -25.94
C MET A 155 -2.50 8.35 -27.04
N THR A 156 -2.70 7.34 -27.88
CA THR A 156 -1.91 7.12 -29.11
C THR A 156 -2.60 7.66 -30.36
N PHE A 157 -3.89 8.01 -30.26
CA PHE A 157 -4.64 8.56 -31.38
C PHE A 157 -4.17 9.99 -31.66
N LYS A 158 -4.12 10.33 -32.95
CA LYS A 158 -3.69 11.66 -33.44
C LYS A 158 -4.83 12.66 -33.37
#